data_AF-A0A0V0UQD1-F1
#
_entry.id   AF-A0A0V0UQD1-F1
#
_cell.length_a   1.000
_cell.length_b   1.000
_cell.length_c   1.000
_cell.angle_alpha   90.00
_cell.angle_beta   90.00
_cell.angle_gamma   90.00
#
_symmetry.space_group_name_H-M   'P 1'
#
loop_
_entity.id
_entity.type
_entity.pdbx_description
1 polymer ?
#
loop_
_entity_poly.entity_id
_entity_poly.type
_entity_poly.pdbx_seq_one_letter_code
_entity_poly.pdbx_strand_id
1 'polypeptide(L)'
;MYHNFFRHIDIHPSNVHILDGNAADLNKECEEFEKEIHSAGGIMLFVGGVGSDGHVAFNEPGSSLASRTRVKTLAQETIVANSRFFNNDISQVPTQALTVGVGTLLDAHEILLLISGSLKAHALHNAVENGVSHMWTASAFQLHPKATFVCDEDATLELKVRTVRYFKGLLQSYLRIIEEPIEK
;
A
#
# COMPACT_ATOMS: atom_id res chain seq x y z
N MET A 1 6.75 -11.37 -7.07
CA MET A 1 7.98 -10.59 -6.84
C MET A 1 9.19 -11.12 -7.61
N TYR A 2 9.61 -12.38 -7.41
CA TYR A 2 10.82 -12.95 -8.04
C TYR A 2 10.91 -12.74 -9.56
N HIS A 3 9.86 -13.09 -10.32
CA HIS A 3 9.89 -13.01 -11.79
C HIS A 3 9.92 -11.59 -12.37
N ASN A 4 9.36 -10.61 -11.66
CA ASN A 4 9.18 -9.25 -12.18
C ASN A 4 10.23 -8.27 -11.63
N PHE A 5 10.94 -8.62 -10.55
CA PHE A 5 11.90 -7.71 -9.93
C PHE A 5 13.18 -8.43 -9.45
N PHE A 6 13.10 -9.24 -8.39
CA PHE A 6 14.30 -9.71 -7.66
C PHE A 6 15.34 -10.41 -8.54
N ARG A 7 14.93 -11.22 -9.53
CA ARG A 7 15.88 -11.93 -10.41
C ARG A 7 16.63 -11.04 -11.39
N HIS A 8 16.25 -9.77 -11.51
CA HIS A 8 16.79 -8.81 -12.49
C HIS A 8 17.71 -7.76 -11.84
N ILE A 9 17.94 -7.86 -10.54
CA ILE A 9 18.77 -6.94 -9.77
C ILE A 9 19.75 -7.73 -8.88
N ASP A 10 20.69 -7.03 -8.27
CA ASP A 10 21.76 -7.55 -7.43
C ASP A 10 21.40 -7.64 -5.93
N ILE A 11 20.10 -7.70 -5.59
CA ILE A 11 19.67 -7.89 -4.20
C ILE A 11 20.07 -9.28 -3.70
N HIS A 12 20.72 -9.34 -2.54
CA HIS A 12 21.06 -10.61 -1.92
C HIS A 12 19.76 -11.32 -1.44
N PRO A 13 19.55 -12.62 -1.75
CA PRO A 13 18.31 -13.32 -1.39
C PRO A 13 18.00 -13.32 0.11
N SER A 14 19.01 -13.29 0.99
CA SER A 14 18.80 -13.22 2.44
C SER A 14 18.23 -11.88 2.92
N ASN A 15 18.20 -10.85 2.07
CA ASN A 15 17.63 -9.54 2.36
C ASN A 15 16.20 -9.39 1.79
N VAL A 16 15.63 -10.50 1.29
CA VAL A 16 14.28 -10.54 0.74
C VAL A 16 13.38 -11.25 1.74
N HIS A 17 12.39 -10.51 2.24
CA HIS A 17 11.43 -10.99 3.23
C HIS A 17 10.02 -10.94 2.65
N ILE A 18 9.32 -12.07 2.63
CA ILE A 18 7.93 -12.20 2.18
C ILE A 18 7.21 -13.13 3.16
N LEU A 19 6.03 -12.72 3.62
CA LEU A 19 5.15 -13.53 4.45
C LEU A 19 4.86 -14.90 3.81
N ASP A 20 5.10 -15.98 4.55
CA ASP A 20 4.78 -17.34 4.11
C ASP A 20 3.29 -17.67 4.32
N GLY A 21 2.51 -17.53 3.25
CA GLY A 21 1.09 -17.89 3.24
C GLY A 21 0.78 -19.38 3.46
N ASN A 22 1.79 -20.25 3.48
CA ASN A 22 1.65 -21.69 3.77
C ASN A 22 2.23 -22.10 5.12
N ALA A 23 2.63 -21.14 5.97
CA ALA A 23 3.17 -21.45 7.29
C ALA A 23 2.16 -22.25 8.13
N ALA A 24 2.66 -23.22 8.91
CA ALA A 24 1.83 -24.07 9.75
C ALA A 24 1.12 -23.28 10.87
N ASP A 25 1.73 -22.20 11.34
CA ASP A 25 1.15 -21.24 12.28
C ASP A 25 1.26 -19.82 11.69
N LEU A 26 0.17 -19.37 11.09
CA LEU A 26 0.08 -18.08 10.42
C LEU A 26 0.23 -16.89 11.38
N ASN A 27 -0.17 -17.03 12.65
CA ASN A 27 -0.02 -15.95 13.62
C ASN A 27 1.45 -15.81 14.02
N LYS A 28 2.12 -16.94 14.25
CA LYS A 28 3.56 -16.94 14.52
C LYS A 28 4.36 -16.35 13.35
N GLU A 29 4.03 -16.70 12.11
CA GLU A 29 4.62 -16.11 10.90
C GLU A 29 4.47 -14.58 10.90
N CYS A 30 3.29 -14.06 11.22
CA CYS A 30 3.05 -12.62 11.31
C CYS A 30 3.88 -11.95 12.42
N GLU A 31 4.01 -12.60 13.58
CA GLU A 31 4.84 -12.10 14.69
C GLU A 31 6.33 -12.10 14.36
N GLU A 32 6.81 -13.13 13.66
CA GLU A 32 8.19 -13.24 13.21
C GLU A 32 8.52 -12.17 12.17
N PHE A 33 7.61 -11.93 11.22
CA PHE A 33 7.77 -10.86 10.23
C PHE A 33 7.89 -9.46 10.87
N GLU A 34 7.10 -9.18 11.91
CA GLU A 34 7.21 -7.92 12.68
C GLU A 34 8.57 -7.81 13.41
N LYS A 35 9.08 -8.92 13.95
CA LYS A 35 10.41 -8.97 14.58
C LYS A 35 11.52 -8.74 13.57
N GLU A 36 11.40 -9.27 12.35
CA GLU A 36 12.35 -9.05 11.27
C GLU A 36 12.40 -7.57 10.88
N ILE A 37 11.24 -6.93 10.70
CA ILE A 37 11.15 -5.48 10.45
C ILE A 37 11.84 -4.69 11.56
N HIS A 38 11.54 -5.02 12.83
CA HIS A 38 12.14 -4.33 13.97
C HIS A 38 13.66 -4.55 14.04
N SER A 39 14.13 -5.78 13.80
CA SER A 39 15.55 -6.15 13.83
C SER A 39 16.34 -5.50 12.69
N ALA A 40 15.69 -5.18 11.57
CA ALA A 40 16.26 -4.41 10.47
C ALA A 40 16.32 -2.90 10.75
N GLY A 41 15.77 -2.42 11.87
CA GLY A 41 15.72 -1.00 12.23
C GLY A 41 14.48 -0.26 11.72
N GLY A 42 13.46 -0.98 11.27
CA GLY A 42 12.25 -0.42 10.68
C GLY A 42 12.34 -0.24 9.16
N ILE A 43 11.27 0.30 8.56
CA ILE A 43 11.16 0.50 7.11
C ILE A 43 11.53 1.94 6.78
N MET A 44 12.61 2.16 6.03
CA MET A 44 13.01 3.50 5.60
C MET A 44 11.99 4.12 4.62
N LEU A 45 11.54 3.32 3.64
CA LEU A 45 10.56 3.73 2.65
C LEU A 45 9.61 2.56 2.39
N PHE A 46 8.32 2.76 2.63
CA PHE A 46 7.27 1.84 2.22
C PHE A 46 6.67 2.27 0.90
N VAL A 47 6.68 1.40 -0.11
CA VAL A 47 6.04 1.64 -1.40
C VAL A 47 4.80 0.76 -1.52
N GLY A 48 3.66 1.37 -1.81
CA GLY A 48 2.38 0.67 -1.91
C GLY A 48 1.49 1.19 -3.04
N GLY A 49 0.38 0.49 -3.23
CA GLY A 49 -0.76 0.98 -4.01
C GLY A 49 -2.00 1.10 -3.13
N VAL A 50 -3.08 1.57 -3.73
CA VAL A 50 -4.39 1.70 -3.08
C VAL A 50 -5.43 0.87 -3.83
N GLY A 51 -6.21 0.05 -3.11
CA GLY A 51 -7.35 -0.69 -3.65
C GLY A 51 -8.47 0.24 -4.13
N SER A 52 -9.40 -0.25 -4.95
CA SER A 52 -10.54 0.57 -5.41
C SER A 52 -11.50 0.96 -4.27
N ASP A 53 -11.47 0.20 -3.17
CA ASP A 53 -12.14 0.42 -1.89
C ASP A 53 -11.27 1.21 -0.88
N GLY A 54 -10.10 1.70 -1.30
CA GLY A 54 -9.17 2.45 -0.45
C GLY A 54 -8.30 1.61 0.48
N HIS A 55 -8.26 0.28 0.35
CA HIS A 55 -7.36 -0.51 1.19
C HIS A 55 -5.89 -0.24 0.86
N VAL A 56 -5.03 -0.34 1.88
CA VAL A 56 -3.56 -0.43 1.74
C VAL A 56 -3.09 -1.81 2.21
N ALA A 57 -2.17 -2.42 1.46
CA ALA A 57 -1.91 -3.86 1.55
C ALA A 57 -3.24 -4.65 1.44
N PHE A 58 -3.56 -5.59 2.35
CA PHE A 58 -4.91 -6.18 2.44
C PHE A 58 -5.66 -5.71 3.70
N ASN A 59 -5.45 -4.46 4.12
CA ASN A 59 -6.23 -3.85 5.19
C ASN A 59 -7.59 -3.38 4.66
N GLU A 60 -8.46 -4.37 4.42
CA GLU A 60 -9.84 -4.21 3.94
C GLU A 60 -10.66 -3.22 4.80
N PRO A 61 -11.72 -2.61 4.27
CA PRO A 61 -12.62 -1.74 5.02
C PRO A 61 -13.04 -2.31 6.37
N GLY A 62 -12.97 -1.48 7.42
CA GLY A 62 -13.22 -1.86 8.81
C GLY A 62 -11.97 -2.34 9.57
N SER A 63 -10.82 -2.45 8.91
CA SER A 63 -9.55 -2.81 9.57
C SER A 63 -9.10 -1.74 10.55
N SER A 64 -8.65 -2.14 11.75
CA SER A 64 -8.08 -1.20 12.73
C SER A 64 -6.92 -0.40 12.13
N LEU A 65 -6.94 0.92 12.34
CA LEU A 65 -5.86 1.81 11.90
C LEU A 65 -4.57 1.65 12.71
N ALA A 66 -4.63 0.97 13.86
CA ALA A 66 -3.47 0.59 14.68
C ALA A 66 -3.10 -0.89 14.52
N SER A 67 -3.61 -1.56 13.48
CA SER A 67 -3.38 -3.00 13.29
C SER A 67 -1.92 -3.33 13.01
N ARG A 68 -1.49 -4.53 13.44
CA ARG A 68 -0.21 -5.16 13.07
C ARG A 68 -0.40 -6.20 11.96
N THR A 69 0.72 -6.78 11.55
CA THR A 69 0.76 -7.90 10.61
C THR A 69 -0.10 -9.05 11.11
N ARG A 70 -1.00 -9.55 10.26
CA ARG A 70 -2.02 -10.54 10.64
C ARG A 70 -2.62 -11.24 9.42
N VAL A 71 -3.36 -12.31 9.68
CA VAL A 71 -4.29 -12.91 8.72
C VAL A 71 -5.49 -11.98 8.50
N LYS A 72 -5.86 -11.76 7.24
CA LYS A 72 -7.09 -11.07 6.85
C LYS A 72 -7.88 -11.88 5.84
N THR A 73 -9.17 -12.01 6.10
CA THR A 73 -10.14 -12.47 5.10
C THR A 73 -10.36 -11.38 4.07
N LEU A 74 -10.27 -11.74 2.79
CA LEU A 74 -10.43 -10.82 1.68
C LEU A 74 -11.91 -10.43 1.51
N ALA A 75 -12.16 -9.18 1.17
CA ALA A 75 -13.49 -8.70 0.80
C ALA A 75 -13.92 -9.28 -0.56
N GLN A 76 -15.23 -9.32 -0.81
CA GLN A 76 -15.77 -9.84 -2.07
C GLN A 76 -15.27 -9.03 -3.27
N GLU A 77 -15.18 -7.71 -3.12
CA GLU A 77 -14.64 -6.80 -4.13
C GLU A 77 -13.18 -7.14 -4.48
N THR A 78 -12.35 -7.44 -3.47
CA THR A 78 -10.96 -7.85 -3.63
C THR A 78 -10.85 -9.20 -4.35
N ILE A 79 -11.71 -10.16 -4.00
CA ILE A 79 -11.78 -11.47 -4.68
C ILE A 79 -12.13 -11.28 -6.16
N VAL A 80 -13.17 -10.49 -6.46
CA VAL A 80 -13.60 -10.21 -7.84
C VAL A 80 -12.50 -9.50 -8.63
N ALA A 81 -11.87 -8.47 -8.05
CA ALA A 81 -10.80 -7.73 -8.71
C ALA A 81 -9.57 -8.60 -9.03
N ASN A 82 -9.25 -9.56 -8.16
CA ASN A 82 -8.10 -10.45 -8.32
C ASN A 82 -8.39 -11.71 -9.16
N SER A 83 -9.66 -12.05 -9.40
CA SER A 83 -10.05 -13.21 -10.23
C SER A 83 -9.41 -13.21 -11.62
N ARG A 84 -9.08 -12.03 -12.18
CA ARG A 84 -8.33 -11.88 -13.44
C ARG A 84 -6.97 -12.59 -13.46
N PHE A 85 -6.38 -12.83 -12.28
CA PHE A 85 -5.13 -13.57 -12.12
C PHE A 85 -5.35 -15.09 -11.96
N PHE A 86 -6.61 -15.52 -11.82
CA PHE A 86 -7.05 -16.91 -11.60
C PHE A 86 -8.06 -17.32 -12.69
N ASN A 87 -7.73 -17.05 -13.96
CA ASN A 87 -8.58 -17.38 -15.12
C ASN A 87 -10.01 -16.81 -15.08
N ASN A 88 -10.22 -15.71 -14.35
CA ASN A 88 -11.53 -15.10 -14.06
C ASN A 88 -12.48 -16.04 -13.27
N ASP A 89 -11.94 -17.02 -12.55
CA ASP A 89 -12.70 -17.92 -11.68
C ASP A 89 -12.55 -17.48 -10.22
N ILE A 90 -13.64 -16.99 -9.63
CA ILE A 90 -13.65 -16.47 -8.26
C ILE A 90 -13.34 -17.58 -7.24
N SER A 91 -13.67 -18.83 -7.56
CA SER A 91 -13.53 -19.97 -6.64
C SER A 91 -12.07 -20.39 -6.44
N GLN A 92 -11.19 -19.97 -7.36
CA GLN A 92 -9.76 -20.24 -7.31
C GLN A 92 -8.98 -19.14 -6.57
N VAL A 93 -9.62 -18.03 -6.23
CA VAL A 93 -8.97 -16.93 -5.51
C VAL A 93 -8.87 -17.31 -4.02
N PRO A 94 -7.69 -17.18 -3.38
CA PRO A 94 -7.55 -17.39 -1.95
C PRO A 94 -8.52 -16.53 -1.16
N THR A 95 -9.15 -17.10 -0.12
CA THR A 95 -10.13 -16.39 0.72
C THR A 95 -9.47 -15.54 1.81
N GLN A 96 -8.18 -15.79 2.08
CA GLN A 96 -7.41 -15.10 3.10
C GLN A 96 -6.01 -14.76 2.57
N ALA A 97 -5.42 -13.73 3.17
CA ALA A 97 -4.03 -13.34 2.94
C ALA A 97 -3.36 -12.96 4.26
N LEU A 98 -2.04 -13.13 4.33
CA LEU A 98 -1.21 -12.45 5.33
C LEU A 98 -0.93 -11.04 4.83
N THR A 99 -1.05 -10.06 5.73
CA THR A 99 -0.84 -8.65 5.40
C THR A 99 -0.18 -7.93 6.55
N VAL A 100 0.73 -7.02 6.24
CA VAL A 100 1.15 -5.98 7.19
C VAL A 100 -0.06 -5.14 7.60
N GLY A 101 -0.05 -4.68 8.86
CA GLY A 101 -1.13 -3.86 9.40
C GLY A 101 -0.97 -2.39 9.08
N VAL A 102 -2.04 -1.61 9.25
CA VAL A 102 -1.99 -0.15 9.03
C VAL A 102 -0.99 0.52 9.99
N GLY A 103 -0.92 0.05 11.24
CA GLY A 103 0.08 0.53 12.20
C GLY A 103 1.51 0.16 11.77
N THR A 104 1.71 -1.05 11.23
CA THR A 104 3.01 -1.45 10.67
C THR A 104 3.45 -0.53 9.53
N LEU A 105 2.50 -0.09 8.68
CA LEU A 105 2.78 0.87 7.60
C LEU A 105 3.08 2.27 8.12
N LEU A 106 2.35 2.72 9.15
CA LEU A 106 2.54 4.03 9.78
C LEU A 106 3.87 4.14 10.55
N ASP A 107 4.49 3.02 10.90
CA ASP A 107 5.82 2.99 11.52
C ASP A 107 6.97 3.18 10.50
N ALA A 108 6.69 3.15 9.19
CA ALA A 108 7.69 3.44 8.18
C ALA A 108 8.16 4.90 8.30
N HIS A 109 9.42 5.18 7.99
CA HIS A 109 9.92 6.56 8.01
C HIS A 109 9.31 7.41 6.89
N GLU A 110 9.13 6.83 5.69
CA GLU A 110 8.46 7.46 4.55
C GLU A 110 7.50 6.48 3.86
N ILE A 111 6.39 7.03 3.34
CA ILE A 111 5.37 6.26 2.61
C ILE A 111 5.19 6.86 1.23
N LEU A 112 5.24 6.01 0.20
CA LEU A 112 4.98 6.36 -1.19
C LEU A 112 3.85 5.49 -1.74
N LEU A 113 2.75 6.11 -2.13
CA LEU A 113 1.63 5.44 -2.78
C LEU A 113 1.56 5.75 -4.26
N LEU A 114 1.44 4.70 -5.07
CA LEU A 114 1.23 4.78 -6.51
C LEU A 114 -0.25 4.50 -6.83
N ILE A 115 -0.92 5.45 -7.48
CA ILE A 115 -2.37 5.40 -7.72
C ILE A 115 -2.66 5.80 -9.16
N SER A 116 -2.98 4.82 -10.01
CA SER A 116 -3.21 5.04 -11.44
C SER A 116 -4.57 4.52 -11.90
N GLY A 117 -5.21 5.28 -12.79
CA GLY A 117 -6.44 4.93 -13.48
C GLY A 117 -7.72 5.36 -12.77
N SER A 118 -8.77 5.56 -13.56
CA SER A 118 -10.06 6.11 -13.10
C SER A 118 -10.76 5.26 -12.04
N LEU A 119 -10.54 3.94 -12.04
CA LEU A 119 -11.08 3.03 -11.02
C LEU A 119 -10.57 3.32 -9.60
N LYS A 120 -9.51 4.13 -9.47
CA LYS A 120 -8.94 4.53 -8.18
C LYS A 120 -9.33 5.95 -7.76
N ALA A 121 -10.04 6.70 -8.59
CA ALA A 121 -10.35 8.09 -8.31
C ALA A 121 -11.17 8.27 -7.03
N HIS A 122 -12.17 7.41 -6.83
CA HIS A 122 -12.99 7.45 -5.63
C HIS A 122 -12.20 7.11 -4.35
N ALA A 123 -11.30 6.14 -4.43
CA ALA A 123 -10.40 5.79 -3.33
C ALA A 123 -9.45 6.95 -2.99
N LEU A 124 -8.86 7.58 -4.01
CA LEU A 124 -7.99 8.76 -3.82
C LEU A 124 -8.74 9.91 -3.15
N HIS A 125 -9.95 10.22 -3.63
CA HIS A 125 -10.81 11.25 -3.04
C HIS A 125 -11.06 11.00 -1.55
N ASN A 126 -11.43 9.78 -1.16
CA ASN A 126 -11.62 9.44 0.24
C ASN A 126 -10.32 9.47 1.07
N ALA A 127 -9.18 9.14 0.46
CA ALA A 127 -7.89 9.16 1.13
C ALA A 127 -7.37 10.59 1.41
N VAL A 128 -7.70 11.57 0.57
CA VAL A 128 -7.09 12.92 0.64
C VAL A 128 -8.04 14.07 0.97
N GLU A 129 -9.34 13.97 0.65
CA GLU A 129 -10.30 15.07 0.89
C GLU A 129 -11.30 14.80 2.02
N ASN A 130 -11.55 13.53 2.35
CA ASN A 130 -12.38 13.14 3.47
C ASN A 130 -11.54 12.91 4.73
N GLY A 131 -12.21 12.76 5.87
CA GLY A 131 -11.55 12.50 7.15
C GLY A 131 -11.00 11.09 7.27
N VAL A 132 -10.08 10.91 8.22
CA VAL A 132 -9.53 9.60 8.60
C VAL A 132 -10.65 8.62 8.96
N SER A 133 -10.69 7.48 8.28
CA SER A 133 -11.71 6.46 8.45
C SER A 133 -11.14 5.07 8.21
N HIS A 134 -11.48 4.12 9.10
CA HIS A 134 -11.12 2.72 8.91
C HIS A 134 -11.85 2.03 7.75
N MET A 135 -12.83 2.69 7.13
CA MET A 135 -13.47 2.22 5.90
C MET A 135 -12.62 2.51 4.66
N TRP A 136 -11.70 3.47 4.75
CA TRP A 136 -10.78 3.87 3.68
C TRP A 136 -9.37 3.89 4.27
N THR A 137 -8.73 2.73 4.45
CA THR A 137 -7.52 2.65 5.28
C THR A 137 -6.34 3.46 4.76
N ALA A 138 -6.29 3.80 3.46
CA ALA A 138 -5.36 4.78 2.89
C ALA A 138 -5.47 6.19 3.53
N SER A 139 -6.65 6.57 4.05
CA SER A 139 -6.84 7.84 4.78
C SER A 139 -6.02 7.93 6.06
N ALA A 140 -5.55 6.81 6.61
CA ALA A 140 -4.67 6.79 7.78
C ALA A 140 -3.36 7.53 7.53
N PHE A 141 -2.90 7.62 6.28
CA PHE A 141 -1.68 8.35 5.94
C PHE A 141 -1.79 9.87 6.05
N GLN A 142 -2.99 10.42 6.27
CA GLN A 142 -3.14 11.80 6.75
C GLN A 142 -2.51 12.02 8.12
N LEU A 143 -2.34 10.96 8.92
CA LEU A 143 -1.67 10.98 10.23
C LEU A 143 -0.15 10.80 10.13
N HIS A 144 0.37 10.48 8.95
CA HIS A 144 1.78 10.17 8.76
C HIS A 144 2.59 11.44 8.47
N PRO A 145 3.76 11.65 9.10
CA PRO A 145 4.55 12.86 8.91
C PRO A 145 5.12 13.03 7.50
N LYS A 146 5.27 11.92 6.75
CA LYS A 146 5.87 11.91 5.40
C LYS A 146 5.18 10.92 4.47
N ALA A 147 4.01 11.27 3.95
CA ALA A 147 3.29 10.46 2.97
C ALA A 147 3.21 11.18 1.62
N THR A 148 3.62 10.49 0.54
CA THR A 148 3.60 10.99 -0.83
C THR A 148 2.65 10.14 -1.67
N PHE A 149 1.74 10.81 -2.39
CA PHE A 149 0.79 10.18 -3.29
C PHE A 149 1.17 10.57 -4.73
N VAL A 150 1.59 9.59 -5.52
CA VAL A 150 1.90 9.76 -6.95
C VAL A 150 0.74 9.21 -7.75
N CYS A 151 0.10 10.07 -8.53
CA CYS A 151 -1.09 9.73 -9.29
C CYS A 151 -1.00 10.16 -10.75
N ASP A 152 -1.71 9.45 -11.63
CA ASP A 152 -2.00 9.91 -12.98
C ASP A 152 -3.24 10.82 -13.01
N GLU A 153 -3.51 11.44 -14.15
CA GLU A 153 -4.65 12.35 -14.31
C GLU A 153 -5.99 11.63 -14.05
N ASP A 154 -6.15 10.39 -14.54
CA ASP A 154 -7.38 9.62 -14.41
C ASP A 154 -7.72 9.29 -12.95
N ALA A 155 -6.72 9.07 -12.10
CA ALA A 155 -6.94 8.90 -10.66
C ALA A 155 -7.43 10.18 -9.97
N THR A 156 -7.37 11.35 -10.61
CA THR A 156 -7.81 12.63 -10.00
C THR A 156 -9.25 13.03 -10.34
N LEU A 157 -9.98 12.22 -11.11
CA LEU A 157 -11.31 12.58 -11.65
C LEU A 157 -12.38 12.93 -10.58
N GLU A 158 -12.25 12.37 -9.37
CA GLU A 158 -13.18 12.61 -8.25
C GLU A 158 -12.66 13.69 -7.28
N LEU A 159 -11.49 14.28 -7.52
CA LEU A 159 -10.94 15.35 -6.69
C LEU A 159 -11.55 16.70 -7.03
N LYS A 160 -11.64 17.59 -6.05
CA LYS A 160 -12.02 18.99 -6.30
C LYS A 160 -10.96 19.64 -7.21
N VAL A 161 -11.43 20.42 -8.17
CA VAL A 161 -10.57 21.23 -9.06
C VAL A 161 -9.55 22.06 -8.27
N ARG A 162 -9.94 22.61 -7.12
CA ARG A 162 -9.04 23.38 -6.25
C ARG A 162 -7.88 22.53 -5.69
N THR A 163 -8.15 21.29 -5.30
CA THR A 163 -7.16 20.34 -4.79
C THR A 163 -6.13 20.02 -5.87
N VAL A 164 -6.60 19.62 -7.06
CA VAL A 164 -5.72 19.31 -8.21
C VAL A 164 -4.88 20.53 -8.60
N ARG A 165 -5.50 21.72 -8.70
CA ARG A 165 -4.77 22.96 -9.02
C ARG A 165 -3.68 23.30 -8.02
N TYR A 166 -3.94 23.11 -6.73
CA TYR A 166 -2.96 23.37 -5.68
C TYR A 166 -1.72 22.48 -5.88
N PHE A 167 -1.89 21.17 -5.98
CA PHE A 167 -0.76 20.24 -6.11
C PHE A 167 -0.05 20.35 -7.46
N LYS A 168 -0.77 20.61 -8.56
CA LYS A 168 -0.13 20.93 -9.85
C LYS A 168 0.72 22.19 -9.77
N GLY A 169 0.27 23.22 -9.04
CA GLY A 169 1.04 24.44 -8.80
C GLY A 169 2.33 24.20 -8.01
N LEU A 170 2.39 23.13 -7.21
CA LEU A 170 3.57 22.72 -6.45
C LEU A 170 4.47 21.73 -7.18
N LEU A 171 4.07 21.22 -8.36
CA LEU A 171 4.75 20.12 -9.03
C LEU A 171 6.24 20.39 -9.27
N GLN A 172 6.60 21.62 -9.65
CA GLN A 172 8.00 22.02 -9.86
C GLN A 172 8.86 21.91 -8.59
N SER A 173 8.28 22.10 -7.41
CA SER A 173 8.99 21.90 -6.15
C SER A 173 9.21 20.42 -5.86
N TYR A 174 8.26 19.56 -6.22
CA TYR A 174 8.35 18.11 -6.01
C TYR A 174 9.26 17.42 -7.03
N LEU A 175 9.31 17.90 -8.28
CA LEU A 175 10.20 17.33 -9.30
C LEU A 175 11.68 17.49 -8.94
N ARG A 176 12.04 18.50 -8.13
CA ARG A 176 13.41 18.64 -7.60
C ARG A 176 13.86 17.44 -6.79
N ILE A 177 12.94 16.74 -6.12
CA ILE A 177 13.25 15.51 -5.36
C ILE A 177 13.81 14.42 -6.28
N ILE A 178 13.41 14.43 -7.57
CA ILE A 178 13.85 13.46 -8.58
C ILE A 178 15.09 13.97 -9.33
N GLU A 179 15.18 15.28 -9.54
CA GLU A 179 16.22 15.92 -10.34
C GLU A 179 17.52 16.20 -9.56
N GLU A 180 17.44 16.39 -8.24
CA GLU A 180 18.63 16.58 -7.41
C GLU A 180 19.41 15.27 -7.29
N PRO A 181 20.70 15.25 -7.66
CA PRO A 181 21.51 14.04 -7.52
C PRO A 181 21.56 13.64 -6.05
N ILE A 182 21.34 12.35 -5.78
CA ILE A 182 21.59 11.76 -4.46
C ILE A 182 23.07 12.04 -4.15
N GLU A 183 23.35 12.98 -3.25
CA GLU A 183 24.69 13.15 -2.69
C GLU A 183 25.07 11.81 -2.04
N LYS A 184 26.11 11.18 -2.60
CA LYS A 184 26.63 9.89 -2.14
C LYS A 184 27.43 10.04 -0.84
#